data_AF-A0A2L2YZA9-F1
#
_entry.id   AF-A0A2L2YZA9-F1
#
_cell.length_a   1.000
_cell.length_b   1.000
_cell.length_c   1.000
_cell.angle_alpha   90.00
_cell.angle_beta   90.00
_cell.angle_gamma   90.00
#
_symmetry.space_group_name_H-M   'P 1'
#
loop_
_entity.id
_entity.type
_entity.pdbx_description
1 polymer ?
#
loop_
_entity_poly.entity_id
_entity_poly.type
_entity_poly.pdbx_seq_one_letter_code
_entity_poly.pdbx_strand_id
1 'polypeptide(L)'
;APGQNMGGFEGGAVLSQARSLWRLELIRTKWAGGFINWGYPLRIRHITTGRYLAYNDNKEVYLVNKDQATVAATAFGLRHTKDDKKIVLD
;
A
#
# COMPACT_ATOMS: atom_id res chain seq x y z
N ALA A 1 -2.35 -17.94 12.90
CA ALA A 1 -0.94 -18.32 12.64
C ALA A 1 -0.09 -17.06 12.61
N PRO A 2 1.01 -16.98 13.37
CA PRO A 2 1.95 -15.86 13.28
C PRO A 2 2.76 -16.04 11.99
N GLY A 3 2.73 -15.08 11.06
CA GLY A 3 3.54 -15.21 9.84
C GLY A 3 3.26 -14.24 8.69
N GLN A 4 2.07 -13.63 8.61
CA GLN A 4 1.75 -12.68 7.53
C GLN A 4 2.04 -11.22 7.92
N ASN A 5 3.24 -10.94 8.44
CA ASN A 5 3.65 -9.57 8.81
C ASN A 5 4.82 -9.03 7.96
N MET A 6 5.40 -9.84 7.08
CA MET A 6 6.56 -9.46 6.27
C MET A 6 6.19 -9.51 4.78
N GLY A 7 6.40 -8.41 4.07
CA GLY A 7 6.26 -8.36 2.61
C GLY A 7 7.37 -9.18 1.97
N GLY A 8 7.03 -10.36 1.44
CA GLY A 8 7.96 -11.23 0.72
C GLY A 8 7.76 -11.14 -0.79
N PHE A 9 8.82 -11.39 -1.56
CA PHE A 9 8.73 -11.72 -2.97
C PHE A 9 8.85 -13.24 -3.12
N GLU A 10 7.78 -13.93 -3.56
CA GLU A 10 7.81 -15.36 -3.87
C GLU A 10 7.46 -15.56 -5.36
N GLY A 11 8.33 -16.24 -6.11
CA GLY A 11 8.08 -16.61 -7.51
C GLY A 11 7.27 -17.91 -7.65
N GLY A 12 6.56 -18.09 -8.76
CA GLY A 12 5.86 -19.33 -9.11
C GLY A 12 4.44 -19.45 -8.54
N ALA A 13 4.21 -20.44 -7.67
CA ALA A 13 2.88 -20.93 -7.25
C ALA A 13 1.98 -19.91 -6.51
N VAL A 14 2.51 -18.75 -6.12
CA VAL A 14 1.79 -17.71 -5.35
C VAL A 14 0.99 -16.76 -6.24
N LEU A 15 1.35 -16.67 -7.52
CA LEU A 15 0.68 -15.79 -8.49
C LEU A 15 -0.80 -16.17 -8.70
N SER A 16 -1.16 -17.44 -8.49
CA SER A 16 -2.54 -17.93 -8.56
C SER A 16 -3.22 -18.07 -7.20
N GLN A 17 -2.56 -17.68 -6.10
CA GLN A 17 -3.10 -17.80 -4.74
C GLN A 17 -3.65 -16.47 -4.23
N ALA A 18 -4.71 -16.53 -3.44
CA ALA A 18 -5.39 -15.34 -2.91
C ALA A 18 -4.50 -14.44 -2.02
N ARG A 19 -3.34 -14.93 -1.57
CA ARG A 19 -2.34 -14.16 -0.78
C ARG A 19 -1.50 -13.18 -1.59
N SER A 20 -1.58 -13.20 -2.92
CA SER A 20 -0.95 -12.21 -3.80
C SER A 20 -1.89 -11.05 -4.17
N LEU A 21 -3.14 -11.07 -3.71
CA LEU A 21 -4.15 -10.09 -4.10
C LEU A 21 -4.08 -8.82 -3.23
N TRP A 22 -3.84 -7.70 -3.90
CA TRP A 22 -3.80 -6.36 -3.31
C TRP A 22 -4.79 -5.43 -4.00
N ARG A 23 -5.42 -4.56 -3.22
CA ARG A 23 -6.32 -3.50 -3.70
C ARG A 23 -5.67 -2.14 -3.48
N LEU A 24 -5.70 -1.30 -4.50
CA LEU A 24 -5.32 0.12 -4.40
C LEU A 24 -6.56 0.94 -4.04
N GLU A 25 -6.45 1.79 -3.01
CA GLU A 25 -7.53 2.66 -2.52
C GLU A 25 -7.05 4.12 -2.54
N LEU A 26 -7.66 4.99 -3.35
CA LEU A 26 -7.30 6.42 -3.40
C LEU A 26 -7.61 7.11 -2.06
N ILE A 27 -6.68 7.93 -1.56
CA ILE A 27 -6.91 8.76 -0.37
C ILE A 27 -7.67 10.03 -0.81
N ARG A 28 -8.95 9.90 -1.17
CA ARG A 28 -9.84 11.03 -1.51
C ARG A 28 -11.25 10.82 -0.97
N THR A 29 -11.88 11.91 -0.55
CA THR A 29 -13.27 11.94 -0.05
C THR A 29 -14.32 12.01 -1.16
N LYS A 30 -13.96 12.48 -2.37
CA LYS A 30 -14.81 12.51 -3.57
C LYS A 30 -14.08 11.86 -4.75
N TRP A 31 -14.82 11.19 -5.65
CA TRP A 31 -14.28 10.54 -6.85
C TRP A 31 -13.26 9.42 -6.59
N ALA A 32 -13.46 8.61 -5.55
CA ALA A 32 -12.57 7.47 -5.25
C ALA A 32 -12.56 6.36 -6.33
N GLY A 33 -13.48 6.42 -7.31
CA GLY A 33 -13.47 5.59 -8.52
C GLY A 33 -12.81 6.24 -9.74
N GLY A 34 -12.16 7.40 -9.57
CA GLY A 34 -11.38 8.03 -10.64
C GLY A 34 -10.13 7.22 -11.01
N PHE A 35 -9.49 7.61 -12.10
CA PHE A 35 -8.25 6.97 -12.54
C PHE A 35 -7.14 7.11 -11.49
N ILE A 36 -6.36 6.04 -11.30
CA ILE A 36 -5.14 6.08 -10.52
C ILE A 36 -4.09 6.84 -11.33
N ASN A 37 -3.59 7.94 -10.76
CA ASN A 37 -2.61 8.82 -11.39
C ASN A 37 -1.27 8.80 -10.66
N TRP A 38 -0.21 9.14 -11.39
CA TRP A 38 1.11 9.38 -10.83
C TRP A 38 1.09 10.53 -9.82
N GLY A 39 1.85 10.39 -8.73
CA GLY A 39 1.97 11.40 -7.68
C GLY A 39 0.77 11.53 -6.73
N TYR A 40 -0.35 10.84 -6.99
CA TYR A 40 -1.50 10.89 -6.09
C TYR A 40 -1.37 9.88 -4.95
N PRO A 41 -1.68 10.28 -3.71
CA PRO A 41 -1.58 9.40 -2.56
C PRO A 41 -2.68 8.32 -2.59
N LEU A 42 -2.26 7.08 -2.36
CA LEU A 42 -3.13 5.91 -2.27
C LEU A 42 -2.70 5.00 -1.12
N ARG A 43 -3.59 4.10 -0.74
CA ARG A 43 -3.36 3.01 0.20
C ARG A 43 -3.34 1.68 -0.51
N ILE A 44 -2.57 0.74 0.02
CA ILE A 44 -2.45 -0.61 -0.50
C ILE A 44 -3.00 -1.57 0.54
N ARG A 45 -4.09 -2.28 0.22
CA ARG A 45 -4.80 -3.19 1.11
C ARG A 45 -4.69 -4.63 0.64
N HIS A 46 -4.29 -5.53 1.53
CA HIS A 46 -4.29 -6.96 1.26
C HIS A 46 -5.73 -7.49 1.29
N ILE A 47 -6.23 -8.07 0.20
CA ILE A 47 -7.66 -8.37 0.03
C ILE A 47 -8.14 -9.40 1.05
N THR A 48 -7.39 -10.49 1.23
CA THR A 48 -7.82 -11.62 2.07
C THR A 48 -7.75 -11.30 3.56
N THR A 49 -6.69 -10.64 4.02
CA THR A 49 -6.53 -10.29 5.45
C THR A 49 -7.20 -8.97 5.84
N GLY A 50 -7.52 -8.12 4.87
CA GLY A 50 -8.04 -6.77 5.09
C GLY A 50 -7.03 -5.76 5.67
N ARG A 51 -5.78 -6.16 5.91
CA ARG A 51 -4.68 -5.32 6.44
C ARG A 51 -4.12 -4.35 5.39
N TYR A 52 -3.50 -3.29 5.86
CA TYR A 52 -2.86 -2.27 5.03
C TYR A 52 -1.35 -2.41 5.09
N LEU A 53 -0.70 -2.17 3.95
CA LEU A 53 0.74 -1.96 3.91
C LEU A 53 1.06 -0.63 4.60
N ALA A 54 2.08 -0.62 5.46
CA ALA A 54 2.53 0.55 6.20
C ALA A 54 4.06 0.67 6.17
N TYR A 55 4.54 1.89 6.36
CA TYR A 55 5.95 2.23 6.55
C TYR A 55 6.15 2.91 7.90
N ASN A 56 7.20 2.57 8.63
CA ASN A 56 7.51 3.14 9.95
C ASN A 56 8.82 3.94 9.95
N ASP A 57 9.09 4.62 11.07
CA ASP A 57 10.30 5.41 11.26
C ASP A 57 11.59 4.58 11.27
N ASN A 58 11.48 3.28 11.55
CA ASN A 58 12.57 2.31 11.46
C ASN A 58 12.92 1.94 10.01
N LYS A 59 12.26 2.55 9.02
CA LYS A 59 12.40 2.31 7.59
C LYS A 59 11.95 0.92 7.14
N GLU A 60 10.99 0.33 7.85
CA GLU A 60 10.47 -1.00 7.58
C GLU A 60 9.09 -0.95 6.95
N VAL A 61 8.82 -1.93 6.08
CA VAL A 61 7.50 -2.16 5.50
C VAL A 61 6.83 -3.30 6.26
N TYR A 62 5.62 -3.08 6.75
CA TYR A 62 4.88 -4.03 7.57
C TYR A 62 3.38 -3.94 7.32
N LEU A 63 2.62 -4.91 7.85
CA LEU A 63 1.17 -4.95 7.72
C LEU A 63 0.48 -4.52 9.01
N VAL A 64 -0.45 -3.58 8.89
CA VAL A 64 -1.25 -3.06 10.00
C VAL A 64 -2.74 -3.36 9.82
N ASN A 65 -3.44 -3.52 10.93
CA ASN A 65 -4.90 -3.64 10.91
C ASN A 65 -5.54 -2.28 10.55
N LYS A 66 -6.80 -2.30 10.10
CA LYS A 66 -7.51 -1.11 9.62
C LYS A 66 -7.60 0.01 10.66
N ASP A 67 -7.76 -0.35 11.93
CA ASP A 67 -7.84 0.57 13.08
C ASP A 67 -6.52 1.30 13.35
N GLN A 68 -5.39 0.71 12.96
CA GLN A 68 -4.04 1.27 13.14
C GLN A 68 -3.48 1.88 11.85
N ALA A 69 -4.18 1.74 10.72
CA ALA A 69 -3.78 2.28 9.44
C ALA A 69 -4.01 3.80 9.40
N THR A 70 -3.08 4.58 9.94
CA THR A 70 -3.08 6.05 9.84
C THR A 70 -2.65 6.51 8.45
N VAL A 71 -3.10 7.69 7.98
CA VAL A 71 -2.74 8.18 6.63
C VAL A 71 -1.23 8.34 6.50
N ALA A 72 -0.58 8.90 7.51
CA ALA A 72 0.86 9.08 7.55
C ALA A 72 1.65 7.77 7.35
N ALA A 73 1.23 6.67 7.99
CA ALA A 73 1.92 5.40 7.90
C ALA A 73 1.63 4.61 6.61
N THR A 74 0.52 4.91 5.91
CA THR A 74 -0.01 4.03 4.84
C THR A 74 -0.21 4.74 3.50
N ALA A 75 0.18 6.01 3.40
CA ALA A 75 0.15 6.76 2.15
C ALA A 75 1.35 6.40 1.27
N PHE A 76 1.07 5.80 0.12
CA PHE A 76 2.04 5.53 -0.93
C PHE A 76 1.72 6.36 -2.16
N GLY A 77 2.75 6.63 -2.98
CA GLY A 77 2.59 7.29 -4.27
C GLY A 77 3.26 6.49 -5.36
N LEU A 78 2.62 6.44 -6.53
CA LEU A 78 3.23 5.88 -7.72
C LEU A 78 4.08 6.97 -8.40
N ARG A 79 5.28 6.63 -8.84
CA ARG A 79 6.13 7.51 -9.66
C ARG A 79 6.64 6.79 -10.90
N HIS A 80 6.74 7.52 -12.01
CA HIS A 80 7.29 6.99 -13.26
C HIS A 80 8.80 6.76 -13.16
N THR A 81 9.51 7.65 -12.45
CA THR A 81 10.96 7.56 -12.22
C THR A 81 11.29 7.95 -10.79
N LYS A 82 12.47 7.55 -10.33
CA LYS A 82 13.05 8.00 -9.07
C LYS A 82 13.79 9.31 -9.32
N ASP A 83 13.05 10.42 -9.41
CA ASP A 83 13.63 11.75 -9.42
C ASP A 83 13.64 12.36 -8.01
N ASP A 84 14.61 13.23 -7.74
CA ASP A 84 14.77 13.87 -6.43
C ASP A 84 13.75 14.99 -6.17
N LYS A 85 12.76 15.15 -7.05
CA LYS A 85 11.71 16.14 -6.88
C LYS A 85 10.84 15.71 -5.70
N LYS A 86 10.88 16.51 -4.63
CA LYS A 86 9.94 16.40 -3.52
C LYS A 86 8.56 16.73 -4.06
N ILE A 87 7.71 15.72 -4.15
CA ILE A 87 6.28 15.92 -4.36
C ILE A 87 5.74 16.42 -3.03
N VAL A 88 5.32 17.69 -2.99
CA VAL A 88 4.54 18.22 -1.88
C VAL A 88 3.17 17.57 -1.98
N LEU A 89 2.82 16.76 -0.98
CA LEU A 89 1.47 16.25 -0.82
C LEU A 89 0.68 17.40 -0.17
N ASP A 90 -0.13 18.09 -0.96
CA ASP A 90 -1.12 19.07 -0.46
C ASP A 90 -2.21 18.38 0.37
#